data_AF-A0A529KAC2-F1
#
_entry.id   AF-A0A529KAC2-F1
#
_cell.length_a   1.000
_cell.length_b   1.000
_cell.length_c   1.000
_cell.angle_alpha   90.00
_cell.angle_beta   90.00
_cell.angle_gamma   90.00
#
_symmetry.space_group_name_H-M   'P 1'
#
loop_
_entity.id
_entity.type
_entity.pdbx_description
1 polymer ?
#
loop_
_entity_poly.entity_id
_entity_poly.type
_entity_poly.pdbx_seq_one_letter_code
_entity_poly.pdbx_strand_id
1 'polypeptide(L)'
;MLFRLLRFVLVLAIVASAPLSLDAAAQGLDQAASGVVADQQKILQDLTTRTDNLEKKIQEDGDDDASLVDIRLQLEEMSRGALNSALAFRPRLSEINARLDQLGAAPAAGQPPEPDIVTSERQALASEKAE
;
A
#
# COMPACT_ATOMS: atom_id res chain seq x y z
N MET A 1 0.27 -23.92 -58.38
CA MET A 1 1.29 -23.14 -57.63
C MET A 1 0.73 -21.93 -56.89
N LEU A 2 -0.49 -21.44 -57.21
CA LEU A 2 -1.14 -20.29 -56.57
C LEU A 2 -1.58 -20.52 -55.10
N PHE A 3 -2.01 -21.73 -54.74
CA PHE A 3 -2.49 -22.04 -53.37
C PHE A 3 -1.38 -22.20 -52.32
N ARG A 4 -0.12 -22.38 -52.73
CA ARG A 4 1.04 -22.43 -51.82
C ARG A 4 1.55 -21.04 -51.47
N LEU A 5 1.37 -20.06 -52.37
CA LEU A 5 1.73 -18.66 -52.15
C LEU A 5 0.73 -17.97 -51.19
N LEU A 6 -0.56 -18.32 -51.28
CA LEU A 6 -1.63 -17.76 -50.42
C LEU A 6 -1.47 -18.16 -48.94
N ARG A 7 -0.92 -19.36 -48.66
CA ARG A 7 -0.65 -19.84 -47.30
C ARG A 7 0.55 -19.18 -46.63
N PHE A 8 1.48 -18.62 -47.40
CA PHE A 8 2.65 -17.93 -46.84
C PHE A 8 2.33 -16.48 -46.44
N VAL A 9 1.40 -15.82 -47.13
CA VAL A 9 0.94 -14.46 -46.80
C VAL A 9 0.04 -14.46 -45.55
N LEU A 10 -0.70 -15.54 -45.29
CA LEU A 10 -1.58 -15.65 -44.12
C LEU A 10 -0.82 -15.90 -42.80
N VAL A 11 0.41 -16.41 -42.86
CA VAL A 11 1.23 -16.67 -41.66
C VAL A 11 2.06 -15.45 -41.25
N LEU A 12 2.37 -14.53 -42.19
CA LEU A 12 3.10 -13.30 -41.86
C LEU A 12 2.21 -12.20 -41.25
N ALA A 13 0.88 -12.31 -41.36
CA ALA A 13 -0.07 -11.32 -40.84
C ALA A 13 -0.49 -11.54 -39.37
N ILE A 14 -0.04 -12.62 -38.71
CA ILE A 14 -0.46 -12.99 -37.35
C ILE A 14 0.63 -12.68 -36.29
N VAL A 15 1.74 -12.04 -36.67
CA VAL A 15 2.85 -11.75 -35.72
C VAL A 15 2.86 -10.30 -35.21
N ALA A 16 1.96 -9.43 -35.66
CA ALA A 16 1.98 -8.01 -35.31
C ALA A 16 0.98 -7.58 -34.22
N SER A 17 0.36 -8.52 -33.50
CA SER A 17 -0.57 -8.23 -32.41
C SER A 17 -0.20 -9.04 -31.16
N ALA A 18 1.03 -8.88 -30.69
CA ALA A 18 1.32 -9.16 -29.28
C ALA A 18 0.84 -7.93 -28.49
N PRO A 19 -0.16 -8.06 -27.59
CA PRO A 19 -0.39 -6.99 -26.62
C PRO A 19 0.91 -6.82 -25.84
N LEU A 20 1.45 -5.61 -25.83
CA LEU A 20 2.47 -5.22 -24.85
C LEU A 20 1.82 -5.42 -23.48
N SER A 21 2.16 -6.51 -22.80
CA SER A 21 1.69 -6.81 -21.45
C SER A 21 2.28 -5.79 -20.48
N LEU A 22 1.60 -4.65 -20.30
CA LEU A 22 1.91 -3.66 -19.26
C LEU A 22 1.42 -4.12 -17.86
N ASP A 23 0.69 -5.23 -17.76
CA ASP A 23 0.15 -5.76 -16.49
C ASP A 23 1.21 -6.15 -15.44
N ALA A 24 2.45 -6.47 -15.87
CA ALA A 24 3.50 -6.88 -14.93
C ALA A 24 3.92 -5.75 -13.97
N ALA A 25 3.79 -4.48 -14.39
CA ALA A 25 4.11 -3.34 -13.52
C ALA A 25 3.00 -3.06 -12.50
N ALA A 26 1.74 -3.34 -12.82
CA ALA A 26 0.61 -3.13 -11.92
C ALA A 26 0.60 -4.16 -10.77
N GLN A 27 0.96 -5.41 -11.04
CA GLN A 27 1.00 -6.48 -10.03
C GLN A 27 2.15 -6.32 -9.02
N GLY A 28 3.29 -5.76 -9.45
CA GLY A 28 4.41 -5.49 -8.54
C GLY A 28 4.14 -4.34 -7.55
N LEU A 29 3.26 -3.41 -7.92
CA LEU A 29 2.92 -2.24 -7.09
C LEU A 29 1.96 -2.60 -5.95
N ASP A 30 0.94 -3.42 -6.20
CA ASP A 30 0.02 -3.87 -5.14
C ASP A 30 0.71 -4.79 -4.13
N GLN A 31 1.64 -5.64 -4.57
CA GLN A 31 2.39 -6.50 -3.66
C GLN A 31 3.40 -5.72 -2.79
N ALA A 32 4.00 -4.66 -3.33
CA ALA A 32 4.85 -3.76 -2.55
C ALA A 32 4.04 -2.95 -1.53
N ALA A 33 2.82 -2.54 -1.88
CA ALA A 33 1.92 -1.80 -1.00
C ALA A 33 1.41 -2.61 0.20
N SER A 34 0.97 -3.86 -0.02
CA SER A 34 0.60 -4.77 1.08
C SER A 34 1.78 -5.07 2.01
N GLY A 35 3.01 -5.04 1.49
CA GLY A 35 4.22 -5.18 2.30
C GLY A 35 4.41 -4.04 3.29
N VAL A 36 4.21 -2.79 2.85
CA VAL A 36 4.35 -1.61 3.72
C VAL A 36 3.37 -1.66 4.88
N VAL A 37 2.09 -1.97 4.65
CA VAL A 37 1.09 -2.02 5.74
C VAL A 37 1.47 -3.05 6.80
N ALA A 38 1.82 -4.27 6.39
CA ALA A 38 2.23 -5.33 7.31
C ALA A 38 3.51 -4.99 8.09
N ASP A 39 4.51 -4.41 7.43
CA ASP A 39 5.76 -3.99 8.06
C ASP A 39 5.53 -2.88 9.09
N GLN A 40 4.73 -1.87 8.73
CA GLN A 40 4.41 -0.77 9.62
C GLN A 40 3.54 -1.19 10.81
N GLN A 41 2.61 -2.13 10.61
CA GLN A 41 1.81 -2.70 11.69
C GLN A 41 2.68 -3.40 12.74
N LYS A 42 3.72 -4.11 12.28
CA LYS A 42 4.71 -4.73 13.18
C LYS A 42 5.50 -3.70 13.97
N ILE A 43 5.92 -2.60 13.33
CA ILE A 43 6.61 -1.50 14.02
C ILE A 43 5.70 -0.87 15.09
N LEU A 44 4.42 -0.65 14.78
CA LEU A 44 3.46 -0.11 15.74
C LEU A 44 3.25 -1.06 16.93
N GLN A 45 3.16 -2.37 16.70
CA GLN A 45 3.06 -3.36 17.79
C GLN A 45 4.31 -3.37 18.69
N ASP A 46 5.50 -3.27 18.11
CA ASP A 46 6.75 -3.15 18.88
C ASP A 46 6.77 -1.87 19.72
N LEU A 47 6.36 -0.74 19.15
CA LEU A 47 6.24 0.53 19.88
C LEU A 47 5.23 0.43 21.04
N THR A 48 4.08 -0.22 20.85
CA THR A 48 3.12 -0.47 21.93
C THR A 48 3.74 -1.31 23.03
N THR A 49 4.38 -2.43 22.68
CA THR A 49 5.03 -3.32 23.64
C THR A 49 6.12 -2.61 24.45
N ARG A 50 6.92 -1.76 23.80
CA ARG A 50 7.93 -0.95 24.48
C ARG A 50 7.31 0.08 25.41
N THR A 51 6.18 0.67 25.01
CA THR A 51 5.45 1.64 25.86
C THR A 51 4.98 0.97 27.15
N ASP A 52 4.37 -0.21 27.04
CA ASP A 52 3.90 -0.98 28.20
C ASP A 52 5.05 -1.37 29.14
N ASN A 53 6.23 -1.68 28.58
CA ASN A 53 7.41 -2.01 29.38
C ASN A 53 7.99 -0.77 30.08
N LEU A 54 8.00 0.39 29.42
CA LEU A 54 8.41 1.64 30.04
C LEU A 54 7.45 2.05 31.17
N GLU A 55 6.15 1.86 30.98
CA GLU A 55 5.16 2.12 32.05
C GLU A 55 5.46 1.28 33.30
N LYS A 56 5.75 -0.01 33.15
CA LYS A 56 6.16 -0.88 34.26
C LYS A 56 7.45 -0.43 34.91
N LYS A 57 8.46 -0.05 34.11
CA LYS A 57 9.75 0.43 34.62
C LYS A 57 9.60 1.71 35.43
N ILE A 58 8.72 2.62 35.02
CA ILE A 58 8.39 3.83 35.81
C ILE A 58 7.76 3.44 37.17
N GLN A 59 6.92 2.40 37.21
CA GLN A 59 6.31 1.93 38.45
C GLN A 59 7.32 1.25 39.40
N GLU A 60 8.34 0.59 38.85
CA GLU A 60 9.37 -0.13 39.61
C GLU A 60 10.50 0.79 40.10
N ASP A 61 11.01 1.66 39.22
CA ASP A 61 12.23 2.46 39.42
C ASP A 61 11.98 3.98 39.33
N GLY A 62 10.74 4.42 39.54
CA GLY A 62 10.31 5.82 39.32
C GLY A 62 10.97 6.88 40.19
N ASP A 63 11.69 6.48 41.25
CA ASP A 63 12.43 7.37 42.15
C ASP A 63 13.94 7.43 41.84
N ASP A 64 14.42 6.64 40.86
CA ASP A 64 15.82 6.68 40.40
C ASP A 64 15.97 7.62 39.20
N ASP A 65 16.58 8.78 39.44
CA ASP A 65 16.84 9.80 38.42
C ASP A 65 17.59 9.25 37.19
N ALA A 66 18.54 8.32 37.38
CA ALA A 66 19.27 7.73 36.27
C ALA A 66 18.35 6.88 35.38
N SER A 67 17.47 6.09 36.00
CA SER A 67 16.45 5.31 35.31
C SER A 67 15.42 6.19 34.60
N LEU A 68 14.99 7.29 35.21
CA LEU A 68 14.08 8.26 34.57
C LEU A 68 14.70 8.92 33.33
N VAL A 69 15.99 9.24 33.37
CA VAL A 69 16.71 9.77 32.20
C VAL A 69 16.77 8.75 31.07
N ASP A 70 17.08 7.48 31.35
CA ASP A 70 17.06 6.40 30.37
C ASP A 70 15.67 6.21 29.74
N ILE A 71 14.62 6.18 30.56
CA ILE A 71 13.22 6.08 30.11
C ILE A 71 12.87 7.24 29.17
N ARG A 72 13.27 8.47 29.51
CA ARG A 72 13.05 9.63 28.63
C ARG A 72 13.73 9.46 27.28
N LEU A 73 14.98 9.00 27.25
CA LEU A 73 15.71 8.79 25.99
C LEU A 73 15.02 7.74 25.11
N GLN A 74 14.52 6.67 25.72
CA GLN A 74 13.76 5.63 25.00
C GLN A 74 12.43 6.18 24.45
N LEU A 75 11.70 7.01 25.21
CA LEU A 75 10.49 7.68 24.71
C LEU A 75 10.78 8.63 23.54
N GLU A 76 11.91 9.35 23.57
CA GLU A 76 12.34 10.21 22.46
C GLU A 76 12.65 9.39 21.20
N GLU A 77 13.31 8.23 21.34
CA GLU A 77 13.55 7.30 20.23
C GLU A 77 12.23 6.75 19.67
N MET A 78 11.31 6.34 20.54
CA MET A 78 10.00 5.82 20.15
C MET A 78 9.15 6.86 19.42
N SER A 79 9.20 8.12 19.88
CA SER A 79 8.53 9.23 19.19
C SER A 79 9.03 9.39 17.76
N ARG A 80 10.35 9.27 17.54
CA ARG A 80 10.94 9.30 16.19
C ARG A 80 10.54 8.08 15.38
N GLY A 81 10.52 6.90 15.99
CA GLY A 81 10.07 5.66 15.35
C GLY A 81 8.62 5.73 14.87
N ALA A 82 7.72 6.24 15.72
CA ALA A 82 6.31 6.44 15.37
C ALA A 82 6.14 7.44 14.21
N LEU A 83 6.89 8.56 14.24
CA LEU A 83 6.85 9.55 13.16
C LEU A 83 7.36 8.95 11.84
N ASN A 84 8.47 8.22 11.86
CA ASN A 84 8.99 7.55 10.68
C ASN A 84 7.99 6.52 10.14
N SER A 85 7.28 5.82 11.04
CA SER A 85 6.24 4.89 10.63
C SER A 85 5.09 5.57 9.90
N ALA A 86 4.61 6.70 10.43
CA ALA A 86 3.58 7.50 9.76
C ALA A 86 4.04 8.04 8.39
N LEU A 87 5.32 8.44 8.27
CA LEU A 87 5.87 8.93 7.01
C LEU A 87 5.99 7.84 5.94
N ALA A 88 6.21 6.58 6.33
CA ALA A 88 6.31 5.44 5.41
C ALA A 88 5.01 5.17 4.64
N PHE A 89 3.85 5.52 5.19
CA PHE A 89 2.55 5.37 4.52
C PHE A 89 2.29 6.43 3.43
N ARG A 90 3.02 7.55 3.41
CA ARG A 90 2.74 8.68 2.51
C ARG A 90 2.76 8.31 1.02
N PRO A 91 3.75 7.55 0.50
CA PRO A 91 3.77 7.18 -0.91
C PRO A 91 2.52 6.38 -1.29
N ARG A 92 2.17 5.36 -0.51
CA ARG A 92 1.01 4.52 -0.82
C ARG A 92 -0.32 5.28 -0.72
N LEU A 93 -0.49 6.12 0.29
CA LEU A 93 -1.67 6.99 0.38
C LEU A 93 -1.77 7.95 -0.82
N SER A 94 -0.64 8.46 -1.31
CA SER A 94 -0.62 9.30 -2.52
C SER A 94 -1.03 8.51 -3.76
N GLU A 95 -0.56 7.27 -3.90
CA GLU A 95 -0.91 6.38 -5.01
C GLU A 95 -2.40 6.02 -5.00
N ILE A 96 -2.94 5.63 -3.84
CA ILE A 96 -4.37 5.31 -3.66
C ILE A 96 -5.22 6.52 -4.07
N ASN A 97 -4.88 7.72 -3.58
CA ASN A 97 -5.62 8.92 -3.94
C ASN A 97 -5.52 9.22 -5.44
N ALA A 98 -4.33 9.09 -6.05
CA ALA A 98 -4.15 9.28 -7.49
C ALA A 98 -4.98 8.28 -8.32
N ARG A 99 -5.08 7.02 -7.86
CA ARG A 99 -5.90 6.01 -8.52
C ARG A 99 -7.40 6.30 -8.37
N LEU A 100 -7.84 6.72 -7.18
CA LEU A 100 -9.22 7.15 -6.96
C LEU A 100 -9.59 8.37 -7.82
N ASP A 101 -8.67 9.31 -8.02
CA ASP A 101 -8.85 10.46 -8.92
C ASP A 101 -8.99 10.02 -10.38
N GLN A 102 -8.21 9.02 -10.82
CA GLN A 102 -8.30 8.43 -12.16
C GLN A 102 -9.64 7.72 -12.40
N LEU A 103 -10.17 7.03 -11.37
CA LEU A 103 -11.52 6.43 -11.42
C LEU A 103 -12.62 7.50 -11.49
N GLY A 104 -12.34 8.72 -11.06
CA GLY A 104 -13.30 9.83 -11.02
C GLY A 104 -14.31 9.69 -9.89
N ALA A 105 -15.26 10.62 -9.85
CA ALA A 105 -16.33 10.64 -8.86
C ALA A 105 -17.34 9.51 -9.12
N ALA A 106 -17.87 8.94 -8.05
CA ALA A 106 -18.96 7.97 -8.14
C ALA A 106 -20.21 8.61 -8.81
N PRO A 107 -20.98 7.85 -9.61
CA PRO A 107 -22.18 8.34 -10.27
C PRO A 107 -23.18 8.90 -9.26
N ALA A 108 -23.80 10.03 -9.61
CA ALA A 108 -24.87 10.59 -8.78
C ALA A 108 -26.13 9.70 -8.83
N ALA A 109 -27.00 9.86 -7.84
CA ALA A 109 -28.30 9.18 -7.81
C ALA A 109 -29.06 9.41 -9.14
N GLY A 110 -29.51 8.31 -9.76
CA GLY A 110 -30.22 8.34 -11.05
C GLY A 110 -29.34 8.29 -12.30
N GLN A 111 -28.01 8.28 -12.17
CA GLN A 111 -27.10 7.96 -13.27
C GLN A 111 -26.94 6.43 -13.42
N PRO A 112 -26.50 5.95 -14.61
CA PRO A 112 -26.16 4.54 -14.79
C PRO A 112 -25.12 4.09 -13.74
N PRO A 113 -25.23 2.85 -13.23
CA PRO A 113 -24.28 2.32 -12.27
C PRO A 113 -22.87 2.24 -12.88
N GLU A 114 -21.83 2.37 -12.03
CA GLU A 114 -20.45 2.12 -12.45
C GLU A 114 -20.32 0.66 -12.92
N PRO A 115 -19.43 0.38 -13.88
CA PRO A 115 -19.04 -0.98 -14.19
C PRO A 115 -18.55 -1.70 -12.92
N ASP A 116 -18.90 -2.98 -12.75
CA ASP A 116 -18.57 -3.77 -11.55
C ASP A 116 -17.07 -3.75 -11.21
N ILE A 117 -16.20 -3.69 -12.23
CA ILE A 117 -14.75 -3.61 -12.06
C ILE A 117 -14.30 -2.30 -11.39
N VAL A 118 -14.91 -1.17 -11.75
CA VAL A 118 -14.61 0.15 -11.17
C VAL A 118 -15.10 0.21 -9.73
N THR A 119 -16.32 -0.29 -9.49
CA THR A 119 -16.89 -0.39 -8.14
C THR A 119 -16.00 -1.24 -7.23
N SER A 120 -15.57 -2.40 -7.71
CA SER A 120 -14.73 -3.33 -6.95
C SER A 120 -13.36 -2.72 -6.62
N GLU A 121 -12.74 -2.07 -7.60
CA GLU A 121 -11.46 -1.40 -7.40
C GLU A 121 -11.57 -0.24 -6.41
N ARG A 122 -12.59 0.60 -6.54
CA ARG A 122 -12.86 1.70 -5.62
C ARG A 122 -13.03 1.20 -4.19
N GLN A 123 -13.77 0.11 -4.01
CA GLN A 123 -13.98 -0.50 -2.70
C GLN A 123 -12.68 -1.07 -2.13
N ALA A 124 -11.85 -1.71 -2.95
CA ALA A 124 -10.55 -2.23 -2.51
C ALA A 124 -9.63 -1.10 -2.03
N LEU A 125 -9.49 -0.03 -2.83
CA LEU A 125 -8.69 1.15 -2.48
C LEU A 125 -9.20 1.87 -1.23
N ALA A 126 -10.53 1.94 -1.04
CA ALA A 126 -11.12 2.54 0.15
C ALA A 126 -10.88 1.69 1.41
N SER A 127 -10.95 0.36 1.28
CA SER A 127 -10.63 -0.56 2.38
C SER A 127 -9.16 -0.49 2.77
N GLU A 128 -8.24 -0.52 1.80
CA GLU A 128 -6.80 -0.42 2.06
C GLU A 128 -6.43 0.91 2.75
N LYS A 129 -7.06 2.02 2.34
CA LYS A 129 -6.83 3.32 2.98
C LYS A 129 -7.30 3.40 4.44
N ALA A 130 -8.23 2.53 4.83
CA ALA A 130 -8.81 2.50 6.18
C ALA A 130 -8.05 1.55 7.14
N GLU A 131 -7.16 0.71 6.60
CA GLU A 131 -6.28 -0.19 7.35
C GLU A 131 -5.12 0.56 8.01
#